data_AF-A0A8V0YQ52-F1
#
_entry.id   AF-A0A8V0YQ52-F1
#
_cell.length_a   1.000
_cell.length_b   1.000
_cell.length_c   1.000
_cell.angle_alpha   90.00
_cell.angle_beta   90.00
_cell.angle_gamma   90.00
#
_symmetry.space_group_name_H-M   'P 1'
#
loop_
_entity.id
_entity.type
_entity.pdbx_description
1 polymer ?
#
loop_
_entity_poly.entity_id
_entity_poly.type
_entity_poly.pdbx_seq_one_letter_code
_entity_poly.pdbx_strand_id
1 'polypeptide(L)'
;MRYGTARGPSVLKTAAVSQPESPKSDNNKQLVAISPQFQAKWDEHDNQTRLAERISSVNRWKETLDKCLADVDEEIDALAKVKEAAERALQAKNLSLDVAMECLTLRDGRRSIDVVRDPVEEELHREVKVIDKAKRELQQRVHEAFEQLCLLQEARQQLSFDHRGKMEALEIDRTCLSLSVNSPNISFKVNPTRIPNGSTVVGEWEQNSQYNKDCAEEEMKASTKLREAIMLSIAQTNNELEAQRVATEFALRKRIRDMERAYDELKWQEQKTLEEIAEMEEDIRRLEEDLRRKMQDLKVAHSRLETRSYRPNVELCRDQVQYGLTDEVHQLEGSIRALKMKLAEAQDALDALYRQLHRVQTDAACKAHSLVLDHKCADSRRKLVVPAEKVVPRVDTFNRTTNRAPSPPRAGQLELG
;
A
#
# COMPACT_ATOMS: atom_id res chain seq x y z
N MET A 1 67.71 -12.53 34.14
CA MET A 1 68.11 -13.76 34.89
C MET A 1 68.72 -14.70 33.86
N ARG A 2 70.06 -14.85 33.80
CA ARG A 2 70.88 -15.85 34.53
C ARG A 2 70.34 -17.28 34.31
N TYR A 3 71.03 -18.30 33.81
CA TYR A 3 72.41 -18.60 33.40
C TYR A 3 72.38 -19.94 32.63
N GLY A 4 73.43 -20.29 31.87
CA GLY A 4 73.61 -21.70 31.45
C GLY A 4 74.55 -22.00 30.28
N THR A 5 75.78 -21.51 30.33
CA THR A 5 76.93 -21.87 29.45
C THR A 5 77.41 -23.32 29.62
N ALA A 6 77.87 -23.99 28.55
CA ALA A 6 79.26 -24.49 28.37
C ALA A 6 79.49 -25.48 27.20
N ARG A 7 80.52 -25.16 26.38
CA ARG A 7 81.66 -25.98 25.83
C ARG A 7 81.44 -27.48 25.57
N GLY A 8 81.92 -28.12 24.52
CA GLY A 8 82.97 -27.88 23.51
C GLY A 8 83.34 -29.26 22.89
N PRO A 9 84.03 -29.35 21.73
CA PRO A 9 84.17 -30.60 20.98
C PRO A 9 85.46 -31.37 21.30
N SER A 10 85.40 -32.71 21.24
CA SER A 10 86.58 -33.59 21.32
C SER A 10 86.58 -34.61 20.17
N VAL A 11 87.68 -34.56 19.43
CA VAL A 11 88.10 -35.49 18.37
C VAL A 11 88.80 -36.68 19.02
N LEU A 12 88.54 -37.91 18.57
CA LEU A 12 89.50 -39.02 18.65
C LEU A 12 89.32 -40.02 17.49
N LYS A 13 90.47 -40.43 16.97
CA LYS A 13 90.77 -41.26 15.79
C LYS A 13 90.56 -42.77 16.03
N THR A 14 90.29 -43.50 14.94
CA THR A 14 90.80 -44.85 14.59
C THR A 14 90.22 -45.23 13.22
N ALA A 15 90.81 -46.02 12.32
CA ALA A 15 92.17 -46.36 11.90
C ALA A 15 91.98 -47.07 10.53
N ALA A 16 92.96 -46.96 9.63
CA ALA A 16 92.96 -47.53 8.28
C ALA A 16 93.18 -49.05 8.27
N VAL A 17 92.58 -49.77 7.31
CA VAL A 17 93.19 -50.94 6.62
C VAL A 17 92.73 -50.97 5.16
N SER A 18 93.71 -51.25 4.30
CA SER A 18 93.76 -51.16 2.84
C SER A 18 93.05 -52.29 2.06
N GLN A 19 92.86 -52.01 0.76
CA GLN A 19 92.21 -52.76 -0.32
C GLN A 19 92.76 -54.20 -0.57
N PRO A 20 92.12 -54.98 -1.46
CA PRO A 20 92.57 -54.95 -2.86
C PRO A 20 91.46 -54.95 -3.92
N GLU A 21 91.90 -54.60 -5.13
CA GLU A 21 91.15 -54.32 -6.36
C GLU A 21 90.46 -55.55 -7.01
N SER A 22 89.52 -55.18 -7.90
CA SER A 22 88.58 -55.94 -8.74
C SER A 22 89.15 -57.08 -9.62
N PRO A 23 88.30 -57.96 -10.22
CA PRO A 23 87.63 -57.59 -11.48
C PRO A 23 86.18 -58.11 -11.67
N LYS A 24 85.35 -57.22 -12.24
CA LYS A 24 84.28 -57.41 -13.23
C LYS A 24 83.48 -58.74 -13.23
N SER A 25 82.18 -58.63 -12.96
CA SER A 25 81.17 -59.31 -13.79
C SER A 25 80.11 -58.29 -14.25
N ASP A 26 80.32 -57.83 -15.48
CA ASP A 26 79.27 -57.26 -16.32
C ASP A 26 78.20 -58.32 -16.52
N ASN A 27 77.01 -58.18 -15.90
CA ASN A 27 75.75 -58.78 -16.34
C ASN A 27 74.62 -58.46 -15.35
N ASN A 28 74.07 -57.24 -15.41
CA ASN A 28 72.63 -56.99 -15.29
C ASN A 28 72.31 -55.48 -15.33
N LYS A 29 72.58 -54.84 -16.47
CA LYS A 29 71.89 -53.59 -16.86
C LYS A 29 71.65 -53.62 -18.36
N GLN A 30 70.91 -54.63 -18.83
CA GLN A 30 70.17 -54.50 -20.07
C GLN A 30 68.91 -53.66 -19.77
N LEU A 31 69.16 -52.38 -19.50
CA LEU A 31 68.13 -51.36 -19.55
C LEU A 31 67.86 -51.19 -21.03
N VAL A 32 66.76 -51.78 -21.49
CA VAL A 32 66.27 -51.75 -22.86
C VAL A 32 66.42 -50.32 -23.37
N ALA A 33 67.33 -50.09 -24.32
CA ALA A 33 67.39 -48.86 -25.07
C ALA A 33 66.11 -48.81 -25.91
N ILE A 34 65.05 -48.21 -25.35
CA ILE A 34 63.82 -47.92 -26.08
C ILE A 34 64.25 -47.05 -27.26
N SER A 35 64.03 -47.53 -28.49
CA SER A 35 64.36 -46.76 -29.70
C SER A 35 63.72 -45.37 -29.59
N PRO A 36 64.40 -44.28 -29.99
CA PRO A 36 63.84 -42.92 -29.95
C PRO A 36 62.46 -42.80 -30.63
N GLN A 37 62.19 -43.64 -31.63
CA GLN A 37 60.89 -43.74 -32.30
C GLN A 37 59.77 -44.31 -31.41
N PHE A 38 60.08 -45.26 -30.52
CA PHE A 38 59.10 -45.80 -29.57
C PHE A 38 58.82 -44.80 -28.45
N GLN A 39 59.84 -44.07 -27.99
CA GLN A 39 59.66 -43.01 -26.99
C GLN A 39 58.75 -41.90 -27.52
N ALA A 40 59.00 -41.40 -28.74
CA ALA A 40 58.20 -40.33 -29.34
C ALA A 40 56.73 -40.73 -29.55
N LYS A 41 56.46 -41.97 -29.98
CA LYS A 41 55.08 -42.49 -30.10
C LYS A 41 54.39 -42.62 -28.75
N TRP A 42 55.13 -43.00 -27.71
CA TRP A 42 54.60 -43.13 -26.36
C TRP A 42 54.27 -41.76 -25.77
N ASP A 43 55.16 -40.78 -25.93
CA ASP A 43 54.96 -39.40 -25.49
C ASP A 43 53.78 -38.73 -26.22
N GLU A 44 53.61 -39.00 -27.53
CA GLU A 44 52.45 -38.54 -28.30
C GLU A 44 51.14 -39.11 -27.73
N HIS A 45 51.11 -40.41 -27.45
CA HIS A 45 49.94 -41.08 -26.88
C HIS A 45 49.62 -40.59 -25.45
N ASP A 46 50.63 -40.42 -24.61
CA ASP A 46 50.47 -39.90 -23.25
C ASP A 46 49.93 -38.45 -23.26
N ASN A 47 50.44 -37.60 -24.15
CA ASN A 47 49.94 -36.23 -24.30
C ASN A 47 48.53 -36.17 -24.88
N GLN A 48 48.17 -37.05 -25.83
CA GLN A 48 46.78 -37.18 -26.30
C GLN A 48 45.83 -37.56 -25.14
N THR A 49 46.27 -38.47 -24.27
CA THR A 49 45.50 -38.88 -23.08
C THR A 49 45.31 -37.71 -22.12
N ARG A 50 46.39 -36.99 -21.77
CA ARG A 50 46.32 -35.79 -20.91
C ARG A 50 45.43 -34.68 -21.50
N LEU A 51 45.47 -34.49 -22.81
CA LEU A 51 44.63 -33.51 -23.50
C LEU A 51 43.15 -33.92 -23.46
N ALA A 52 42.85 -35.22 -23.67
CA ALA A 52 41.50 -35.74 -23.53
C ALA A 52 40.96 -35.60 -22.09
N GLU A 53 41.78 -35.88 -21.08
CA GLU A 53 41.44 -35.64 -19.67
C GLU A 53 41.19 -34.15 -19.38
N ARG A 54 42.01 -33.26 -19.95
CA ARG A 54 41.80 -31.80 -19.82
C ARG A 54 40.48 -31.36 -20.44
N ILE A 55 40.17 -31.83 -21.66
CA ILE A 55 38.89 -31.56 -22.33
C ILE A 55 37.71 -32.02 -21.46
N SER A 56 37.81 -33.21 -20.86
CA SER A 56 36.79 -33.72 -19.92
C SER A 56 36.61 -32.81 -18.70
N SER A 57 37.72 -32.38 -18.08
CA SER A 57 37.71 -31.46 -16.93
C SER A 57 37.09 -30.09 -17.28
N VAL A 58 37.45 -29.51 -18.42
CA VAL A 58 36.90 -28.23 -18.87
C VAL A 58 35.42 -28.37 -19.25
N ASN A 59 35.01 -29.46 -19.90
CA ASN A 59 33.60 -29.75 -20.19
C ASN A 59 32.76 -29.82 -18.91
N ARG A 60 33.24 -30.53 -17.87
CA ARG A 60 32.53 -30.62 -16.57
C ARG A 60 32.28 -29.25 -15.96
N TRP A 61 33.28 -28.37 -16.00
CA TRP A 61 33.14 -26.99 -15.53
C TRP A 61 32.21 -26.17 -16.42
N LYS A 62 32.29 -26.31 -17.75
CA LYS A 62 31.37 -25.66 -18.69
C LYS A 62 29.90 -26.04 -18.41
N GLU A 63 29.62 -27.33 -18.22
CA GLU A 63 28.28 -27.82 -17.88
C GLU A 63 27.79 -27.29 -16.52
N THR A 64 28.68 -27.21 -15.54
CA THR A 64 28.38 -26.63 -14.22
C THR A 64 28.04 -25.13 -14.33
N LEU A 65 28.79 -24.39 -15.13
CA LEU A 65 28.57 -22.96 -15.38
C LEU A 65 27.30 -22.72 -16.21
N ASP A 66 27.00 -23.55 -17.21
CA ASP A 66 25.73 -23.50 -17.96
C ASP A 66 24.53 -23.60 -17.01
N LYS A 67 24.57 -24.62 -16.12
CA LYS A 67 23.49 -24.84 -15.18
C LYS A 67 23.35 -23.66 -14.23
N CYS A 68 24.47 -23.17 -13.68
CA CYS A 68 24.45 -22.04 -12.76
C CYS A 68 23.94 -20.75 -13.45
N LEU A 69 24.30 -20.51 -14.71
CA LEU A 69 23.76 -19.41 -15.51
C LEU A 69 22.24 -19.51 -15.68
N ALA A 70 21.73 -20.71 -16.02
CA ALA A 70 20.29 -20.94 -16.14
C ALA A 70 19.56 -20.71 -14.81
N ASP A 71 20.10 -21.24 -13.70
CA ASP A 71 19.54 -21.06 -12.36
C ASP A 71 19.50 -19.56 -11.96
N VAL A 72 20.55 -18.79 -12.28
CA VAL A 72 20.61 -17.34 -12.02
C VAL A 72 19.63 -16.56 -12.90
N ASP A 73 19.50 -16.90 -14.18
CA ASP A 73 18.51 -16.28 -15.08
C ASP A 73 17.08 -16.50 -14.57
N GLU A 74 16.75 -17.73 -14.12
CA GLU A 74 15.46 -18.04 -13.50
C GLU A 74 15.21 -17.23 -12.21
N GLU A 75 16.23 -17.08 -11.36
CA GLU A 75 16.11 -16.32 -10.11
C GLU A 75 15.97 -14.81 -10.36
N ILE A 76 16.68 -14.26 -11.36
CA ILE A 76 16.50 -12.86 -11.80
C ILE A 76 15.05 -12.61 -12.23
N ASP A 77 14.50 -13.50 -13.07
CA ASP A 77 13.11 -13.41 -13.52
C ASP A 77 12.12 -13.54 -12.36
N ALA A 78 12.40 -14.43 -11.39
CA ALA A 78 11.57 -14.61 -10.21
C ALA A 78 11.57 -13.37 -9.31
N LEU A 79 12.74 -12.77 -9.04
CA LEU A 79 12.86 -11.57 -8.22
C LEU A 79 12.23 -10.35 -8.92
N ALA A 80 12.41 -10.21 -10.22
CA ALA A 80 11.79 -9.14 -11.01
C ALA A 80 10.25 -9.18 -10.90
N LYS A 81 9.64 -10.37 -11.00
CA LYS A 81 8.18 -10.54 -10.83
C LYS A 81 7.70 -10.14 -9.44
N VAL A 82 8.46 -10.47 -8.39
CA VAL A 82 8.11 -10.13 -7.00
C VAL A 82 8.28 -8.62 -6.74
N LYS A 83 9.32 -7.98 -7.31
CA LYS A 83 9.49 -6.52 -7.28
C LYS A 83 8.30 -5.82 -7.95
N GLU A 84 7.91 -6.24 -9.15
CA GLU A 84 6.73 -5.70 -9.83
C GLU A 84 5.44 -5.91 -9.02
N ALA A 85 5.31 -7.03 -8.32
CA ALA A 85 4.17 -7.27 -7.42
C ALA A 85 4.15 -6.28 -6.25
N ALA A 86 5.32 -5.97 -5.66
CA ALA A 86 5.44 -4.96 -4.60
C ALA A 86 5.14 -3.54 -5.11
N GLU A 87 5.61 -3.18 -6.31
CA GLU A 87 5.29 -1.89 -6.96
C GLU A 87 3.79 -1.76 -7.24
N ARG A 88 3.14 -2.81 -7.75
CA ARG A 88 1.68 -2.83 -7.94
C ARG A 88 0.94 -2.72 -6.60
N ALA A 89 1.40 -3.42 -5.57
CA ALA A 89 0.81 -3.33 -4.23
C ALA A 89 0.94 -1.90 -3.64
N LEU A 90 2.08 -1.25 -3.87
CA LEU A 90 2.34 0.14 -3.47
C LEU A 90 1.39 1.11 -4.18
N GLN A 91 1.25 0.98 -5.51
CA GLN A 91 0.33 1.81 -6.31
C GLN A 91 -1.13 1.62 -5.88
N ALA A 92 -1.54 0.39 -5.59
CA ALA A 92 -2.89 0.10 -5.12
C ALA A 92 -3.25 0.83 -3.81
N LYS A 93 -2.25 1.23 -3.00
CA LYS A 93 -2.50 1.96 -1.74
C LYS A 93 -2.88 3.43 -1.96
N ASN A 94 -2.63 3.98 -3.15
CA ASN A 94 -2.99 5.37 -3.45
C ASN A 94 -4.49 5.58 -3.40
N LEU A 95 -5.29 4.66 -3.96
CA LEU A 95 -6.75 4.75 -3.88
C LEU A 95 -7.25 4.79 -2.44
N SER A 96 -6.69 3.95 -1.56
CA SER A 96 -7.03 3.95 -0.14
C SER A 96 -6.70 5.27 0.54
N LEU A 97 -5.54 5.87 0.20
CA LEU A 97 -5.12 7.17 0.72
C LEU A 97 -6.04 8.29 0.25
N ASP A 98 -6.34 8.33 -1.05
CA ASP A 98 -7.19 9.34 -1.67
C ASP A 98 -8.59 9.32 -1.06
N VAL A 99 -9.17 8.13 -0.85
CA VAL A 99 -10.48 7.98 -0.20
C VAL A 99 -10.45 8.44 1.26
N ALA A 100 -9.39 8.12 2.02
CA ALA A 100 -9.26 8.58 3.40
C ALA A 100 -9.14 10.11 3.48
N MET A 101 -8.35 10.72 2.60
CA MET A 101 -8.22 12.18 2.49
C MET A 101 -9.50 12.86 2.02
N GLU A 102 -10.22 12.27 1.06
CA GLU A 102 -11.53 12.74 0.61
C GLU A 102 -12.53 12.76 1.78
N CYS A 103 -12.57 11.70 2.59
CA CYS A 103 -13.43 11.64 3.77
C CYS A 103 -13.09 12.71 4.82
N LEU A 104 -11.80 12.93 5.09
CA LEU A 104 -11.35 14.01 6.00
C LEU A 104 -11.79 15.38 5.46
N THR A 105 -11.57 15.63 4.16
CA THR A 105 -11.94 16.90 3.51
C THR A 105 -13.46 17.14 3.53
N LEU A 106 -14.27 16.09 3.30
CA LEU A 106 -15.73 16.18 3.42
C LEU A 106 -16.14 16.57 4.85
N ARG A 107 -15.49 15.98 5.86
CA ARG A 107 -15.81 16.19 7.26
C ARG A 107 -15.30 17.51 7.85
N ASP A 108 -14.32 18.14 7.22
CA ASP A 108 -13.95 19.54 7.47
C ASP A 108 -15.11 20.51 7.14
N GLY A 109 -16.06 20.08 6.30
CA GLY A 109 -17.27 20.84 5.97
C GLY A 109 -18.34 20.87 7.07
N ARG A 110 -18.13 20.19 8.21
CA ARG A 110 -19.05 20.21 9.36
C ARG A 110 -19.10 21.60 10.00
N ARG A 111 -20.19 21.89 10.72
CA ARG A 111 -20.49 23.24 11.22
C ARG A 111 -20.89 23.24 12.69
N SER A 112 -20.68 24.38 13.34
CA SER A 112 -21.18 24.66 14.69
C SER A 112 -20.78 23.57 15.70
N ILE A 113 -21.73 23.06 16.47
CA ILE A 113 -21.54 22.04 17.51
C ILE A 113 -21.02 20.70 17.00
N ASP A 114 -21.05 20.44 15.68
CA ASP A 114 -20.57 19.20 15.08
C ASP A 114 -19.10 19.26 14.63
N VAL A 115 -18.43 20.41 14.77
CA VAL A 115 -16.98 20.53 14.55
C VAL A 115 -16.26 19.93 15.76
N VAL A 116 -16.20 18.60 15.79
CA VAL A 116 -15.63 17.84 16.90
C VAL A 116 -14.74 16.72 16.36
N ARG A 117 -13.67 16.45 17.11
CA ARG A 117 -12.82 15.28 16.89
C ARG A 117 -13.51 14.06 17.50
N ASP A 118 -14.18 13.30 16.65
CA ASP A 118 -14.93 12.11 17.04
C ASP A 118 -14.17 10.83 16.64
N PRO A 119 -14.65 9.63 17.02
CA PRO A 119 -13.96 8.39 16.69
C PRO A 119 -13.74 8.15 15.18
N VAL A 120 -14.61 8.68 14.31
CA VAL A 120 -14.43 8.57 12.85
C VAL A 120 -13.22 9.39 12.42
N GLU A 121 -13.10 10.60 12.96
CA GLU A 121 -11.95 11.47 12.71
C GLU A 121 -10.63 10.81 13.12
N GLU A 122 -10.62 10.17 14.30
CA GLU A 122 -9.44 9.47 14.80
C GLU A 122 -9.08 8.26 13.95
N GLU A 123 -10.07 7.44 13.56
CA GLU A 123 -9.83 6.27 12.70
C GLU A 123 -9.38 6.67 11.30
N LEU A 124 -9.91 7.74 10.70
CA LEU A 124 -9.46 8.24 9.40
C LEU A 124 -8.00 8.73 9.44
N HIS A 125 -7.62 9.47 10.49
CA HIS A 125 -6.22 9.88 10.67
C HIS A 125 -5.29 8.69 10.94
N ARG A 126 -5.77 7.66 11.66
CA ARG A 126 -5.04 6.41 11.87
C ARG A 126 -4.90 5.65 10.55
N GLU A 127 -5.93 5.61 9.72
CA GLU A 127 -5.93 5.01 8.39
C GLU A 127 -4.87 5.65 7.48
N VAL A 128 -4.81 6.99 7.39
CA VAL A 128 -3.75 7.69 6.65
C VAL A 128 -2.36 7.28 7.15
N LYS A 129 -2.13 7.26 8.47
CA LYS A 129 -0.83 6.88 9.04
C LYS A 129 -0.43 5.43 8.72
N VAL A 130 -1.39 4.49 8.80
CA VAL A 130 -1.16 3.08 8.47
C VAL A 130 -0.86 2.92 6.99
N ILE A 131 -1.57 3.63 6.11
CA ILE A 131 -1.32 3.62 4.67
C ILE A 131 0.08 4.17 4.36
N ASP A 132 0.47 5.30 4.95
CA ASP A 132 1.81 5.87 4.73
C ASP A 132 2.94 5.00 5.27
N LYS A 133 2.71 4.29 6.38
CA LYS A 133 3.63 3.27 6.90
C LYS A 133 3.78 2.13 5.90
N ALA A 134 2.67 1.56 5.44
CA ALA A 134 2.68 0.47 4.45
C ALA A 134 3.35 0.88 3.13
N LYS A 135 3.10 2.10 2.65
CA LYS A 135 3.75 2.63 1.44
C LYS A 135 5.27 2.71 1.60
N ARG A 136 5.76 3.22 2.74
CA ARG A 136 7.20 3.29 3.03
C ARG A 136 7.83 1.91 3.14
N GLU A 137 7.18 0.96 3.82
CA GLU A 137 7.66 -0.42 3.92
C GLU A 137 7.78 -1.08 2.54
N LEU A 138 6.75 -0.99 1.70
CA LEU A 138 6.78 -1.55 0.34
C LEU A 138 7.81 -0.86 -0.54
N GLN A 139 7.96 0.46 -0.45
CA GLN A 139 8.96 1.20 -1.21
C GLN A 139 10.39 0.78 -0.84
N GLN A 140 10.66 0.57 0.45
CA GLN A 140 11.94 0.03 0.91
C GLN A 140 12.20 -1.35 0.31
N ARG A 141 11.20 -2.24 0.33
CA ARG A 141 11.29 -3.59 -0.26
C ARG A 141 11.54 -3.57 -1.77
N VAL A 142 10.94 -2.63 -2.49
CA VAL A 142 11.21 -2.42 -3.93
C VAL A 142 12.65 -1.99 -4.17
N HIS A 143 13.20 -1.14 -3.31
CA HIS A 143 14.59 -0.70 -3.39
C HIS A 143 15.57 -1.85 -3.11
N GLU A 144 15.35 -2.60 -2.02
CA GLU A 144 16.15 -3.80 -1.69
C GLU A 144 16.12 -4.82 -2.85
N ALA A 145 14.95 -5.04 -3.47
CA ALA A 145 14.83 -5.93 -4.63
C ALA A 145 15.60 -5.42 -5.86
N PHE A 146 15.64 -4.10 -6.08
CA PHE A 146 16.40 -3.51 -7.17
C PHE A 146 17.91 -3.71 -6.97
N GLU A 147 18.42 -3.46 -5.77
CA GLU A 147 19.83 -3.67 -5.44
C GLU A 147 20.23 -5.14 -5.61
N GLN A 148 19.41 -6.07 -5.12
CA GLN A 148 19.66 -7.50 -5.27
C GLN A 148 19.63 -7.96 -6.73
N LEU A 149 18.77 -7.37 -7.58
CA LEU A 149 18.79 -7.64 -9.03
C LEU A 149 20.11 -7.19 -9.67
N CYS A 150 20.70 -6.07 -9.24
CA CYS A 150 22.00 -5.63 -9.72
C CYS A 150 23.10 -6.62 -9.34
N LEU A 151 23.11 -7.13 -8.10
CA LEU A 151 24.08 -8.13 -7.64
C LEU A 151 23.98 -9.44 -8.43
N LEU A 152 22.75 -9.94 -8.66
CA LEU A 152 22.52 -11.12 -9.49
C LEU A 152 22.98 -10.90 -10.94
N GLN A 153 22.76 -9.71 -11.51
CA GLN A 153 23.24 -9.38 -12.86
C GLN A 153 24.76 -9.36 -12.94
N GLU A 154 25.45 -8.85 -11.91
CA GLU A 154 26.91 -8.88 -11.84
C GLU A 154 27.44 -10.32 -11.75
N ALA A 155 26.88 -11.14 -10.85
CA ALA A 155 27.25 -12.55 -10.72
C ALA A 155 27.05 -13.31 -12.04
N ARG A 156 25.92 -13.07 -12.73
CA ARG A 156 25.63 -13.64 -14.05
C ARG A 156 26.66 -13.23 -15.10
N GLN A 157 27.10 -11.97 -15.11
CA GLN A 157 28.14 -11.51 -16.04
C GLN A 157 29.48 -12.23 -15.78
N GLN A 158 29.88 -12.38 -14.52
CA GLN A 158 31.10 -13.12 -14.16
C GLN A 158 31.05 -14.59 -14.60
N LEU A 159 29.93 -15.26 -14.36
CA LEU A 159 29.70 -16.62 -14.85
C LEU A 159 29.75 -16.71 -16.38
N SER A 160 29.16 -15.74 -17.08
CA SER A 160 29.17 -15.70 -18.55
C SER A 160 30.59 -15.53 -19.12
N PHE A 161 31.41 -14.69 -18.48
CA PHE A 161 32.81 -14.53 -18.87
C PHE A 161 33.62 -15.81 -18.68
N ASP A 162 33.49 -16.47 -17.54
CA ASP A 162 34.19 -17.74 -17.28
C ASP A 162 33.71 -18.85 -18.22
N HIS A 163 32.39 -18.95 -18.43
CA HIS A 163 31.79 -19.90 -19.36
C HIS A 163 32.30 -19.74 -20.79
N ARG A 164 32.33 -18.51 -21.31
CA ARG A 164 32.89 -18.20 -22.63
C ARG A 164 34.36 -18.63 -22.71
N GLY A 165 35.14 -18.33 -21.67
CA GLY A 165 36.53 -18.78 -21.58
C GLY A 165 36.66 -20.30 -21.63
N LYS A 166 35.76 -21.05 -20.98
CA LYS A 166 35.76 -22.52 -21.06
C LYS A 166 35.40 -23.02 -22.47
N MET A 167 34.45 -22.39 -23.15
CA MET A 167 34.07 -22.76 -24.52
C MET A 167 35.22 -22.54 -25.51
N GLU A 168 35.87 -21.37 -25.46
CA GLU A 168 37.02 -21.05 -26.30
C GLU A 168 38.19 -22.03 -26.03
N ALA A 169 38.47 -22.35 -24.75
CA ALA A 169 39.48 -23.34 -24.40
C ALA A 169 39.15 -24.73 -24.94
N LEU A 170 37.89 -25.17 -24.86
CA LEU A 170 37.45 -26.46 -25.42
C LEU A 170 37.61 -26.53 -26.94
N GLU A 171 37.32 -25.44 -27.66
CA GLU A 171 37.47 -25.38 -29.11
C GLU A 171 38.94 -25.52 -29.51
N ILE A 172 39.84 -24.82 -28.81
CA ILE A 172 41.28 -24.91 -29.02
C ILE A 172 41.78 -26.32 -28.69
N ASP A 173 41.43 -26.87 -27.53
CA ASP A 173 41.90 -28.19 -27.08
C ASP A 173 41.41 -29.32 -27.98
N ARG A 174 40.16 -29.26 -28.47
CA ARG A 174 39.63 -30.22 -29.46
C ARG A 174 40.35 -30.11 -30.79
N THR A 175 40.67 -28.90 -31.23
CA THR A 175 41.48 -28.67 -32.43
C THR A 175 42.87 -29.31 -32.25
N CYS A 176 43.53 -29.05 -31.11
CA CYS A 176 44.82 -29.66 -30.77
C CYS A 176 44.77 -31.19 -30.77
N LEU A 177 43.71 -31.78 -30.21
CA LEU A 177 43.52 -33.25 -30.18
C LEU A 177 43.32 -33.85 -31.58
N SER A 178 42.75 -33.08 -32.51
CA SER A 178 42.53 -33.52 -33.90
C SER A 178 43.77 -33.42 -34.80
N LEU A 179 44.81 -32.69 -34.36
CA LEU A 179 46.03 -32.52 -35.14
C LEU A 179 46.80 -33.85 -35.20
N SER A 180 47.22 -34.19 -36.42
CA SER A 180 48.07 -35.34 -36.72
C SER A 180 49.15 -34.94 -37.72
N VAL A 181 50.15 -35.80 -37.92
CA VAL A 181 51.25 -35.58 -38.88
C VAL A 181 50.74 -35.32 -40.31
N ASN A 182 49.54 -35.78 -40.65
CA ASN A 182 48.92 -35.61 -41.98
C ASN A 182 48.06 -34.34 -42.08
N SER A 183 48.03 -33.50 -41.04
CA SER A 183 47.16 -32.32 -41.01
C SER A 183 47.76 -31.18 -41.85
N PRO A 184 46.97 -30.51 -42.70
CA PRO A 184 47.48 -29.53 -43.66
C PRO A 184 48.03 -28.23 -43.02
N ASN A 185 47.66 -27.94 -41.77
CA ASN A 185 47.97 -26.68 -41.07
C ASN A 185 49.04 -26.81 -39.97
N ILE A 186 49.90 -27.84 -40.02
CA ILE A 186 51.04 -27.96 -39.09
C ILE A 186 52.27 -27.22 -39.64
N SER A 187 52.96 -26.48 -38.78
CA SER A 187 54.19 -25.74 -39.15
C SER A 187 55.10 -25.54 -37.94
N PHE A 188 56.39 -25.34 -38.17
CA PHE A 188 57.29 -24.88 -37.10
C PHE A 188 56.85 -23.51 -36.59
N LYS A 189 56.81 -23.34 -35.27
CA LYS A 189 56.42 -22.08 -34.60
C LYS A 189 57.63 -21.44 -33.95
N VAL A 190 57.67 -20.11 -33.95
CA VAL A 190 58.73 -19.34 -33.28
C VAL A 190 58.54 -19.44 -31.77
N ASN A 191 59.59 -19.86 -31.04
CA ASN A 191 59.61 -20.01 -29.59
C ASN A 191 58.36 -20.75 -29.02
N PRO A 192 58.20 -22.06 -29.32
CA PRO A 192 57.01 -22.82 -28.94
C PRO A 192 56.94 -23.16 -27.45
N THR A 193 58.07 -23.14 -26.73
CA THR A 193 58.18 -23.44 -25.30
C THR A 193 57.98 -22.22 -24.41
N ARG A 194 57.57 -21.07 -24.98
CA ARG A 194 57.30 -19.87 -24.18
C ARG A 194 56.08 -20.07 -23.30
N ILE A 195 56.13 -19.53 -22.08
CA ILE A 195 54.98 -19.39 -21.20
C ILE A 195 54.43 -17.97 -21.40
N PRO A 196 53.20 -17.80 -21.91
CA PRO A 196 52.61 -16.47 -22.05
C PRO A 196 52.52 -15.75 -20.69
N ASN A 197 52.73 -14.43 -20.70
CA ASN A 197 52.50 -13.62 -19.50
C ASN A 197 51.02 -13.69 -19.10
N GLY A 198 50.75 -13.84 -17.79
CA GLY A 198 49.38 -14.01 -17.28
C GLY A 198 48.85 -15.46 -17.32
N SER A 199 49.72 -16.45 -17.55
CA SER A 199 49.35 -17.86 -17.43
C SER A 199 49.03 -18.23 -15.98
N THR A 200 47.87 -18.85 -15.75
CA THR A 200 47.43 -19.36 -14.44
C THR A 200 47.74 -20.84 -14.28
N VAL A 201 47.94 -21.30 -13.04
CA VAL A 201 48.04 -22.74 -12.77
C VAL A 201 46.66 -23.40 -12.71
N VAL A 202 46.59 -24.72 -12.89
CA VAL A 202 45.32 -25.47 -12.92
C VAL A 202 44.50 -25.29 -11.64
N GLY A 203 45.16 -25.22 -10.48
CA GLY A 203 44.49 -24.97 -9.20
C GLY A 203 43.81 -23.60 -9.14
N GLU A 204 44.46 -22.54 -9.61
CA GLU A 204 43.89 -21.19 -9.69
C GLU A 204 42.72 -21.12 -10.69
N TRP A 205 42.84 -21.82 -11.82
CA TRP A 205 41.78 -21.93 -12.82
C TRP A 205 40.51 -22.60 -12.27
N GLU A 206 40.67 -23.69 -11.50
CA GLU A 206 39.55 -24.39 -10.87
C GLU A 206 38.93 -23.55 -9.75
N GLN A 207 39.77 -22.89 -8.95
CA GLN A 207 39.33 -22.00 -7.89
C GLN A 207 38.53 -20.81 -8.42
N ASN A 208 38.90 -20.24 -9.57
CA ASN A 208 38.14 -19.14 -10.20
C ASN A 208 36.70 -19.57 -10.56
N SER A 209 36.54 -20.74 -11.18
CA SER A 209 35.20 -21.25 -11.52
C SER A 209 34.38 -21.63 -10.31
N GLN A 210 35.03 -22.24 -9.31
CA GLN A 210 34.39 -22.55 -8.03
C GLN A 210 33.93 -21.27 -7.31
N TYR A 211 34.78 -20.24 -7.25
CA TYR A 211 34.45 -18.95 -6.65
C TYR A 211 33.25 -18.27 -7.33
N ASN A 212 33.26 -18.18 -8.66
CA ASN A 212 32.14 -17.57 -9.41
C ASN A 212 30.81 -18.30 -9.18
N LYS A 213 30.87 -19.63 -9.11
CA LYS A 213 29.70 -20.47 -8.79
C LYS A 213 29.20 -20.21 -7.37
N ASP A 214 30.09 -20.21 -6.39
CA ASP A 214 29.73 -20.03 -4.98
C ASP A 214 29.14 -18.64 -4.73
N CYS A 215 29.74 -17.59 -5.30
CA CYS A 215 29.19 -16.24 -5.25
C CYS A 215 27.78 -16.17 -5.85
N ALA A 216 27.56 -16.76 -7.03
CA ALA A 216 26.23 -16.78 -7.64
C ALA A 216 25.20 -17.55 -6.79
N GLU A 217 25.59 -18.68 -6.20
CA GLU A 217 24.71 -19.43 -5.30
C GLU A 217 24.38 -18.66 -4.01
N GLU A 218 25.31 -17.88 -3.48
CA GLU A 218 25.08 -17.01 -2.33
C GLU A 218 24.08 -15.89 -2.65
N GLU A 219 24.23 -15.22 -3.79
CA GLU A 219 23.31 -14.18 -4.25
C GLU A 219 21.90 -14.74 -4.54
N MET A 220 21.80 -15.94 -5.13
CA MET A 220 20.50 -16.60 -5.33
C MET A 220 19.81 -16.94 -4.00
N LYS A 221 20.57 -17.38 -2.99
CA LYS A 221 20.03 -17.65 -1.63
C LYS A 221 19.56 -16.35 -0.96
N ALA A 222 20.31 -15.26 -1.12
CA ALA A 222 19.90 -13.95 -0.62
C ALA A 222 18.61 -13.47 -1.29
N SER A 223 18.54 -13.60 -2.62
CA SER A 223 17.36 -13.27 -3.42
C SER A 223 16.11 -14.06 -3.01
N THR A 224 16.25 -15.38 -2.80
CA THR A 224 15.13 -16.23 -2.37
C THR A 224 14.54 -15.76 -1.04
N LYS A 225 15.39 -15.47 -0.05
CA LYS A 225 14.96 -14.92 1.25
C LYS A 225 14.29 -13.56 1.10
N LEU A 226 14.82 -12.71 0.23
CA LEU A 226 14.24 -11.40 -0.04
C LEU A 226 12.85 -11.52 -0.69
N ARG A 227 12.67 -12.43 -1.66
CA ARG A 227 11.36 -12.70 -2.27
C ARG A 227 10.32 -13.11 -1.22
N GLU A 228 10.68 -14.04 -0.33
CA GLU A 228 9.81 -14.47 0.77
C GLU A 228 9.43 -13.29 1.68
N ALA A 229 10.43 -12.48 2.06
CA ALA A 229 10.21 -11.29 2.87
C ALA A 229 9.26 -10.30 2.18
N ILE A 230 9.46 -10.01 0.89
CA ILE A 230 8.62 -9.09 0.11
C ILE A 230 7.17 -9.59 0.09
N MET A 231 6.96 -10.87 -0.23
CA MET A 231 5.62 -11.47 -0.26
C MET A 231 4.93 -11.38 1.10
N LEU A 232 5.68 -11.63 2.18
CA LEU A 232 5.17 -11.46 3.55
C LEU A 232 4.78 -10.01 3.84
N SER A 233 5.60 -9.02 3.44
CA SER A 233 5.30 -7.60 3.64
C SER A 233 4.06 -7.15 2.84
N ILE A 234 3.88 -7.63 1.61
CA ILE A 234 2.66 -7.40 0.83
C ILE A 234 1.43 -7.94 1.59
N ALA A 235 1.51 -9.18 2.10
CA ALA A 235 0.41 -9.78 2.85
C ALA A 235 0.12 -9.04 4.17
N GLN A 236 1.15 -8.70 4.94
CA GLN A 236 1.04 -7.97 6.20
C GLN A 236 0.41 -6.59 6.00
N THR A 237 0.92 -5.80 5.04
CA THR A 237 0.37 -4.47 4.76
C THR A 237 -1.07 -4.55 4.25
N ASN A 238 -1.43 -5.55 3.44
CA ASN A 238 -2.82 -5.78 3.04
C ASN A 238 -3.72 -6.06 4.25
N ASN A 239 -3.29 -6.92 5.16
CA ASN A 239 -4.06 -7.27 6.36
C ASN A 239 -4.20 -6.09 7.34
N GLU A 240 -3.13 -5.31 7.54
CA GLU A 240 -3.17 -4.09 8.37
C GLU A 240 -4.17 -3.08 7.81
N LEU A 241 -4.14 -2.84 6.49
CA LEU A 241 -5.07 -1.91 5.83
C LEU A 241 -6.51 -2.42 5.87
N GLU A 242 -6.73 -3.73 5.68
CA GLU A 242 -8.05 -4.35 5.80
C GLU A 242 -8.64 -4.16 7.21
N ALA A 243 -7.84 -4.46 8.24
CA ALA A 243 -8.26 -4.28 9.64
C ALA A 243 -8.60 -2.81 9.94
N GLN A 244 -7.76 -1.87 9.49
CA GLN A 244 -8.00 -0.44 9.69
C GLN A 244 -9.21 0.07 8.89
N ARG A 245 -9.44 -0.46 7.68
CA ARG A 245 -10.64 -0.16 6.88
C ARG A 245 -11.90 -0.55 7.63
N VAL A 246 -11.94 -1.77 8.17
CA VAL A 246 -13.08 -2.31 8.94
C VAL A 246 -13.33 -1.48 10.21
N ALA A 247 -12.27 -1.10 10.94
CA ALA A 247 -12.39 -0.25 12.12
C ALA A 247 -13.00 1.12 11.78
N THR A 248 -12.51 1.75 10.72
CA THR A 248 -12.99 3.06 10.24
C THR A 248 -14.44 2.97 9.75
N GLU A 249 -14.80 1.92 9.01
CA GLU A 249 -16.18 1.70 8.54
C GLU A 249 -17.14 1.42 9.70
N PHE A 250 -16.71 0.68 10.71
CA PHE A 250 -17.49 0.49 11.92
C PHE A 250 -17.73 1.82 12.65
N ALA A 251 -16.69 2.63 12.84
CA ALA A 251 -16.80 3.95 13.46
C ALA A 251 -17.78 4.84 12.68
N LEU A 252 -17.68 4.87 11.35
CA LEU A 252 -18.55 5.67 10.48
C LEU A 252 -20.01 5.21 10.56
N ARG A 253 -20.28 3.90 10.45
CA ARG A 253 -21.64 3.35 10.58
C ARG A 253 -22.25 3.66 11.94
N LYS A 254 -21.46 3.54 13.01
CA LYS A 254 -21.90 3.90 14.37
C LYS A 254 -22.25 5.39 14.44
N ARG A 255 -21.38 6.26 13.91
CA ARG A 255 -21.59 7.71 13.92
C ARG A 255 -22.85 8.13 13.17
N ILE A 256 -23.09 7.56 11.99
CA ILE A 256 -24.29 7.81 11.20
C ILE A 256 -25.54 7.47 12.02
N ARG A 257 -25.60 6.26 12.60
CA ARG A 257 -26.74 5.85 13.45
C ARG A 257 -26.93 6.74 14.66
N ASP A 258 -25.85 7.13 15.33
CA ASP A 258 -25.90 8.03 16.48
C ASP A 258 -26.44 9.42 16.08
N MET A 259 -26.07 9.88 14.88
CA MET A 259 -26.50 11.16 14.34
C MET A 259 -27.95 11.14 13.83
N GLU A 260 -28.38 10.06 13.19
CA GLU A 260 -29.77 9.81 12.78
C GLU A 260 -30.69 9.88 14.01
N ARG A 261 -30.33 9.15 15.09
CA ARG A 261 -31.10 9.19 16.34
C ARG A 261 -31.19 10.59 16.95
N ALA A 262 -30.07 11.33 16.95
CA ALA A 262 -30.06 12.71 17.47
C ALA A 262 -30.92 13.65 16.60
N TYR A 263 -30.91 13.47 15.28
CA TYR A 263 -31.73 14.23 14.35
C TYR A 263 -33.23 13.92 14.53
N ASP A 264 -33.60 12.65 14.66
CA ASP A 264 -34.98 12.22 14.87
C ASP A 264 -35.53 12.76 16.20
N GLU A 265 -34.73 12.74 17.26
CA GLU A 265 -35.08 13.34 18.56
C GLU A 265 -35.32 14.86 18.43
N LEU A 266 -34.45 15.59 17.74
CA LEU A 266 -34.65 17.02 17.49
C LEU A 266 -35.91 17.30 16.66
N LYS A 267 -36.21 16.44 15.69
CA LYS A 267 -37.44 16.53 14.89
C LYS A 267 -38.69 16.28 15.72
N TRP A 268 -38.62 15.32 16.64
CA TRP A 268 -39.70 15.08 17.59
C TRP A 268 -39.90 16.26 18.54
N GLN A 269 -38.82 16.84 19.08
CA GLN A 269 -38.87 18.05 19.91
C GLN A 269 -39.44 19.24 19.15
N GLU A 270 -39.05 19.44 17.89
CA GLU A 270 -39.60 20.48 17.02
C GLU A 270 -41.12 20.36 16.91
N GLN A 271 -41.62 19.15 16.61
CA GLN A 271 -43.05 18.89 16.51
C GLN A 271 -43.78 19.17 17.83
N LYS A 272 -43.22 18.71 18.95
CA LYS A 272 -43.83 18.93 20.27
C LYS A 272 -43.88 20.40 20.67
N THR A 273 -42.81 21.15 20.42
CA THR A 273 -42.80 22.61 20.69
C THR A 273 -43.80 23.34 19.80
N LEU A 274 -44.02 22.91 18.55
CA LEU A 274 -45.07 23.47 17.69
C LEU A 274 -46.48 23.20 18.23
N GLU A 275 -46.74 22.01 18.77
CA GLU A 275 -48.00 21.67 19.42
C GLU A 275 -48.23 22.55 20.68
N GLU A 276 -47.22 22.70 21.52
CA GLU A 276 -47.26 23.57 22.71
C GLU A 276 -47.48 25.05 22.34
N ILE A 277 -46.88 25.53 21.25
CA ILE A 277 -47.13 26.88 20.70
C ILE A 277 -48.60 27.04 20.31
N ALA A 278 -49.16 26.07 19.57
CA ALA A 278 -50.56 26.13 19.13
C ALA A 278 -51.55 26.12 20.31
N GLU A 279 -51.27 25.33 21.35
CA GLU A 279 -52.04 25.32 22.60
C GLU A 279 -51.95 26.67 23.33
N MET A 280 -50.75 27.24 23.47
CA MET A 280 -50.55 28.54 24.12
C MET A 280 -51.24 29.68 23.35
N GLU A 281 -51.21 29.65 22.02
CA GLU A 281 -51.93 30.63 21.19
C GLU A 281 -53.47 30.53 21.34
N GLU A 282 -54.01 29.33 21.55
CA GLU A 282 -55.42 29.12 21.85
C GLU A 282 -55.77 29.64 23.26
N ASP A 283 -54.91 29.39 24.25
CA ASP A 283 -55.09 29.90 25.62
C ASP A 283 -55.03 31.42 25.67
N ILE A 284 -54.11 32.05 24.93
CA ILE A 284 -54.05 33.51 24.75
C ILE A 284 -55.36 34.02 24.15
N ARG A 285 -55.88 33.39 23.10
CA ARG A 285 -57.16 33.77 22.46
C ARG A 285 -58.33 33.69 23.45
N ARG A 286 -58.38 32.64 24.29
CA ARG A 286 -59.40 32.49 25.34
C ARG A 286 -59.27 33.57 26.42
N LEU A 287 -58.06 33.86 26.89
CA LEU A 287 -57.80 34.93 27.86
C LEU A 287 -58.20 36.31 27.33
N GLU A 288 -57.92 36.59 26.05
CA GLU A 288 -58.35 37.82 25.39
C GLU A 288 -59.88 37.91 25.27
N GLU A 289 -60.57 36.80 25.01
CA GLU A 289 -62.04 36.76 25.01
C GLU A 289 -62.62 37.00 26.41
N ASP A 290 -62.10 36.32 27.43
CA ASP A 290 -62.53 36.50 28.82
C ASP A 290 -62.28 37.93 29.31
N LEU A 291 -61.13 38.51 28.94
CA LEU A 291 -60.81 39.90 29.22
C LEU A 291 -61.84 40.84 28.56
N ARG A 292 -62.19 40.61 27.29
CA ARG A 292 -63.22 41.39 26.57
C ARG A 292 -64.59 41.27 27.25
N ARG A 293 -65.00 40.05 27.63
CA ARG A 293 -66.26 39.81 28.36
C ARG A 293 -66.28 40.57 29.68
N LYS A 294 -65.22 40.49 30.48
CA LYS A 294 -65.12 41.22 31.76
C LYS A 294 -65.09 42.74 31.58
N MET A 295 -64.46 43.25 30.53
CA MET A 295 -64.51 44.67 30.19
C MET A 295 -65.94 45.13 29.81
N GLN A 296 -66.73 44.27 29.14
CA GLN A 296 -68.13 44.56 28.86
C GLN A 296 -68.98 44.57 30.15
N ASP A 297 -68.79 43.58 31.03
CA ASP A 297 -69.43 43.54 32.36
C ASP A 297 -69.14 44.85 33.13
N LEU A 298 -67.86 45.26 33.17
CA LEU A 298 -67.43 46.49 33.84
C LEU A 298 -68.08 47.73 33.22
N LYS A 299 -68.17 47.80 31.89
CA LYS A 299 -68.84 48.89 31.18
C LYS A 299 -70.32 49.00 31.56
N VAL A 300 -71.02 47.88 31.72
CA VAL A 300 -72.41 47.86 32.18
C VAL A 300 -72.52 48.38 33.62
N ALA A 301 -71.66 47.91 34.53
CA ALA A 301 -71.63 48.37 35.91
C ALA A 301 -71.36 49.89 36.01
N HIS A 302 -70.37 50.40 35.27
CA HIS A 302 -70.08 51.83 35.17
C HIS A 302 -71.29 52.61 34.65
N SER A 303 -71.91 52.14 33.56
CA SER A 303 -73.06 52.82 32.96
C SER A 303 -74.26 52.84 33.92
N ARG A 304 -74.48 51.76 34.69
CA ARG A 304 -75.52 51.69 35.73
C ARG A 304 -75.26 52.67 36.86
N LEU A 305 -74.03 52.74 37.37
CA LEU A 305 -73.63 53.69 38.41
C LEU A 305 -73.80 55.15 37.95
N GLU A 306 -73.36 55.45 36.74
CA GLU A 306 -73.49 56.78 36.12
C GLU A 306 -74.96 57.15 35.94
N THR A 307 -75.78 56.25 35.38
CA THR A 307 -77.22 56.50 35.16
C THR A 307 -77.95 56.79 36.48
N ARG A 308 -77.57 56.10 37.56
CA ARG A 308 -78.15 56.32 38.90
C ARG A 308 -77.76 57.65 39.54
N SER A 309 -76.75 58.36 39.01
CA SER A 309 -76.35 59.68 39.49
C SER A 309 -77.33 60.80 39.09
N TYR A 310 -78.14 60.58 38.05
CA TYR A 310 -79.14 61.54 37.56
C TYR A 310 -80.47 61.53 38.34
N ARG A 311 -80.59 60.74 39.42
CA ARG A 311 -81.81 60.68 40.24
C ARG A 311 -82.05 62.03 40.93
N PRO A 312 -83.26 62.62 40.86
CA PRO A 312 -83.50 63.96 41.39
C PRO A 312 -83.70 63.97 42.92
N ASN A 313 -83.24 65.05 43.57
CA ASN A 313 -83.52 65.38 44.98
C ASN A 313 -83.19 64.24 45.96
N VAL A 314 -84.16 63.87 46.82
CA VAL A 314 -84.02 62.89 47.90
C VAL A 314 -83.88 61.46 47.36
N GLU A 315 -84.29 61.19 46.12
CA GLU A 315 -84.11 59.90 45.45
C GLU A 315 -82.64 59.59 45.10
N LEU A 316 -81.74 60.59 45.20
CA LEU A 316 -80.28 60.41 45.11
C LEU A 316 -79.72 59.83 46.42
N CYS A 317 -80.24 58.67 46.80
CA CYS A 317 -79.83 57.96 48.01
C CYS A 317 -78.77 56.89 47.69
N ARG A 318 -77.87 56.65 48.65
CA ARG A 318 -76.93 55.52 48.65
C ARG A 318 -77.63 54.31 49.25
N ASP A 319 -78.36 53.60 48.40
CA ASP A 319 -79.08 52.39 48.75
C ASP A 319 -78.21 51.14 48.58
N GLN A 320 -78.77 49.99 48.96
CA GLN A 320 -78.06 48.71 48.87
C GLN A 320 -77.56 48.39 47.45
N VAL A 321 -78.31 48.80 46.42
CA VAL A 321 -77.94 48.61 45.01
C VAL A 321 -76.72 49.46 44.65
N GLN A 322 -76.61 50.69 45.16
CA GLN A 322 -75.43 51.53 44.96
C GLN A 322 -74.16 50.88 45.53
N TYR A 323 -74.23 50.34 46.75
CA TYR A 323 -73.11 49.65 47.38
C TYR A 323 -72.74 48.38 46.60
N GLY A 324 -73.72 47.55 46.24
CA GLY A 324 -73.50 46.33 45.46
C GLY A 324 -72.86 46.58 44.09
N LEU A 325 -73.30 47.60 43.34
CA LEU A 325 -72.68 47.97 42.05
C LEU A 325 -71.26 48.51 42.24
N THR A 326 -70.99 49.22 43.33
CA THR A 326 -69.65 49.72 43.64
C THR A 326 -68.71 48.55 43.95
N ASP A 327 -69.16 47.57 44.73
CA ASP A 327 -68.37 46.37 45.03
C ASP A 327 -68.14 45.52 43.76
N GLU A 328 -69.17 45.38 42.90
CA GLU A 328 -69.08 44.71 41.59
C GLU A 328 -67.99 45.34 40.71
N VAL A 329 -67.92 46.68 40.65
CA VAL A 329 -66.85 47.38 39.92
C VAL A 329 -65.48 47.02 40.46
N HIS A 330 -65.25 47.11 41.77
CA HIS A 330 -63.94 46.78 42.35
C HIS A 330 -63.53 45.33 42.09
N GLN A 331 -64.48 44.38 42.15
CA GLN A 331 -64.24 42.97 41.86
C GLN A 331 -63.93 42.74 40.38
N LEU A 332 -64.67 43.38 39.46
CA LEU A 332 -64.43 43.29 38.03
C LEU A 332 -63.09 43.91 37.64
N GLU A 333 -62.73 45.06 38.19
CA GLU A 333 -61.40 45.66 37.99
C GLU A 333 -60.27 44.77 38.52
N GLY A 334 -60.45 44.16 39.69
CA GLY A 334 -59.51 43.18 40.24
C GLY A 334 -59.33 41.97 39.31
N SER A 335 -60.45 41.43 38.81
CA SER A 335 -60.45 40.31 37.86
C SER A 335 -59.78 40.66 36.52
N ILE A 336 -60.06 41.86 36.00
CA ILE A 336 -59.43 42.38 34.77
C ILE A 336 -57.92 42.54 34.95
N ARG A 337 -57.46 43.07 36.10
CA ARG A 337 -56.02 43.17 36.40
C ARG A 337 -55.37 41.79 36.42
N ALA A 338 -55.99 40.82 37.08
CA ALA A 338 -55.48 39.45 37.13
C ALA A 338 -55.44 38.78 35.74
N LEU A 339 -56.47 38.96 34.91
CA LEU A 339 -56.50 38.45 33.54
C LEU A 339 -55.41 39.10 32.66
N LYS A 340 -55.18 40.41 32.80
CA LYS A 340 -54.07 41.10 32.09
C LYS A 340 -52.70 40.56 32.48
N MET A 341 -52.48 40.28 33.77
CA MET A 341 -51.22 39.66 34.22
C MET A 341 -51.03 38.28 33.62
N LYS A 342 -52.05 37.42 33.69
CA LYS A 342 -52.00 36.07 33.08
C LYS A 342 -51.76 36.12 31.57
N LEU A 343 -52.37 37.09 30.88
CA LEU A 343 -52.17 37.27 29.45
C LEU A 343 -50.71 37.64 29.14
N ALA A 344 -50.11 38.56 29.91
CA ALA A 344 -48.70 38.91 29.75
C ALA A 344 -47.78 37.72 30.04
N GLU A 345 -48.04 36.95 31.10
CA GLU A 345 -47.28 35.73 31.43
C GLU A 345 -47.37 34.68 30.30
N ALA A 346 -48.55 34.49 29.71
CA ALA A 346 -48.76 33.58 28.59
C ALA A 346 -48.03 34.06 27.31
N GLN A 347 -48.03 35.37 27.04
CA GLN A 347 -47.28 35.97 25.93
C GLN A 347 -45.77 35.79 26.09
N ASP A 348 -45.23 36.03 27.30
CA ASP A 348 -43.81 35.80 27.61
C ASP A 348 -43.42 34.32 27.46
N ALA A 349 -44.32 33.41 27.86
CA ALA A 349 -44.13 31.97 27.68
C ALA A 349 -44.12 31.57 26.20
N LEU A 350 -45.04 32.12 25.40
CA LEU A 350 -45.08 31.92 23.95
C LEU A 350 -43.78 32.38 23.27
N ASP A 351 -43.27 33.57 23.63
CA ASP A 351 -42.00 34.08 23.12
C ASP A 351 -40.80 33.21 23.54
N ALA A 352 -40.86 32.56 24.70
CA ALA A 352 -39.86 31.57 25.12
C ALA A 352 -39.92 30.30 24.26
N LEU A 353 -41.13 29.79 23.96
CA LEU A 353 -41.31 28.63 23.09
C LEU A 353 -40.81 28.89 21.66
N TYR A 354 -41.09 30.06 21.08
CA TYR A 354 -40.57 30.43 19.76
C TYR A 354 -39.03 30.49 19.73
N ARG A 355 -38.39 30.99 20.80
CA ARG A 355 -36.93 30.97 20.92
C ARG A 355 -36.38 29.55 21.04
N GLN A 356 -37.07 28.66 21.76
CA GLN A 356 -36.70 27.24 21.86
C GLN A 356 -36.84 26.55 20.50
N LEU A 357 -37.95 26.76 19.79
CA LEU A 357 -38.19 26.23 18.45
C LEU A 357 -37.05 26.61 17.49
N HIS A 358 -36.67 27.88 17.48
CA HIS A 358 -35.59 28.35 16.61
C HIS A 358 -34.25 27.66 16.91
N ARG A 359 -33.94 27.40 18.19
CA ARG A 359 -32.73 26.66 18.59
C ARG A 359 -32.78 25.22 18.09
N VAL A 360 -33.89 24.51 18.35
CA VAL A 360 -34.08 23.12 17.91
C VAL A 360 -33.97 23.00 16.39
N GLN A 361 -34.58 23.92 15.64
CA GLN A 361 -34.49 23.95 14.18
C GLN A 361 -33.07 24.18 13.67
N THR A 362 -32.34 25.10 14.31
CA THR A 362 -30.93 25.39 13.97
C THR A 362 -30.05 24.17 14.21
N ASP A 363 -30.24 23.50 15.35
CA ASP A 363 -29.49 22.28 15.68
C ASP A 363 -29.85 21.14 14.71
N ALA A 364 -31.14 20.95 14.41
CA ALA A 364 -31.59 19.92 13.46
C ALA A 364 -30.99 20.14 12.06
N ALA A 365 -30.92 21.39 11.59
CA ALA A 365 -30.28 21.73 10.32
C ALA A 365 -28.77 21.42 10.34
N CYS A 366 -28.08 21.67 11.45
CA CYS A 366 -26.67 21.31 11.62
C CYS A 366 -26.48 19.79 11.55
N LYS A 367 -27.30 19.01 12.27
CA LYS A 367 -27.24 17.54 12.26
C LYS A 367 -27.52 16.97 10.86
N ALA A 368 -28.53 17.51 10.17
CA ALA A 368 -28.85 17.10 8.80
C ALA A 368 -27.67 17.33 7.84
N HIS A 369 -27.01 18.49 7.94
CA HIS A 369 -25.81 18.79 7.14
C HIS A 369 -24.67 17.81 7.42
N SER A 370 -24.39 17.55 8.71
CA SER A 370 -23.36 16.59 9.11
C SER A 370 -23.66 15.16 8.65
N LEU A 371 -24.94 14.72 8.70
CA LEU A 371 -25.39 13.43 8.17
C LEU A 371 -25.10 13.29 6.67
N VAL A 372 -25.41 14.31 5.88
CA VAL A 372 -25.14 14.30 4.43
C VAL A 372 -23.65 14.13 4.15
N LEU A 373 -22.77 14.78 4.93
CA LEU A 373 -21.32 14.63 4.79
C LEU A 373 -20.87 13.20 5.15
N ASP A 374 -21.38 12.64 6.25
CA ASP A 374 -21.02 11.27 6.68
C ASP A 374 -21.55 10.21 5.70
N HIS A 375 -22.72 10.39 5.09
CA HIS A 375 -23.20 9.53 4.00
C HIS A 375 -22.31 9.62 2.76
N LYS A 376 -21.88 10.83 2.36
CA LYS A 376 -20.92 11.00 1.26
C LYS A 376 -19.60 10.29 1.55
N CYS A 377 -19.08 10.37 2.78
CA CYS A 377 -17.91 9.60 3.19
C CYS A 377 -18.15 8.10 3.03
N ALA A 378 -19.29 7.58 3.48
CA ALA A 378 -19.64 6.17 3.36
C ALA A 378 -19.70 5.72 1.89
N ASP A 379 -20.24 6.55 1.01
CA ASP A 379 -20.32 6.27 -0.42
C ASP A 379 -18.95 6.32 -1.11
N SER A 380 -18.11 7.30 -0.79
CA SER A 380 -16.72 7.35 -1.31
C SER A 380 -15.92 6.13 -0.89
N ARG A 381 -16.18 5.58 0.31
CA ARG A 381 -15.54 4.35 0.79
C ARG A 381 -15.98 3.08 0.06
N ARG A 382 -17.13 3.08 -0.64
CA ARG A 382 -17.54 1.93 -1.48
C ARG A 382 -16.53 1.64 -2.59
N LYS A 383 -15.78 2.66 -3.05
CA LYS A 383 -14.70 2.53 -4.04
C LYS A 383 -13.60 1.55 -3.59
N LEU A 384 -13.46 1.31 -2.27
CA LEU A 384 -12.46 0.39 -1.71
C LEU A 384 -12.86 -1.09 -1.75
N VAL A 385 -14.14 -1.38 -1.99
CA VAL A 385 -14.69 -2.75 -1.99
C VAL A 385 -14.91 -3.26 -3.42
N VAL A 386 -15.11 -2.37 -4.39
CA VAL A 386 -15.29 -2.74 -5.79
C VAL A 386 -13.95 -3.20 -6.36
N PRO A 387 -13.82 -4.46 -6.83
CA PRO A 387 -12.67 -4.86 -7.62
C PRO A 387 -12.66 -3.97 -8.86
N ALA A 388 -11.54 -3.29 -9.12
CA ALA A 388 -11.38 -2.53 -10.35
C ALA A 388 -11.84 -3.39 -11.53
N GLU A 389 -12.94 -3.00 -12.18
CA GLU A 389 -13.33 -3.62 -13.44
C GLU A 389 -12.07 -3.57 -14.32
N LYS A 390 -11.67 -4.75 -14.81
CA LYS A 390 -10.55 -4.87 -15.74
C LYS A 390 -10.88 -3.96 -16.92
N VAL A 391 -10.33 -2.75 -16.92
CA VAL A 391 -10.29 -1.91 -18.11
C VAL A 391 -9.39 -2.64 -19.08
N VAL A 392 -10.00 -3.48 -19.92
CA VAL A 392 -9.34 -4.06 -21.08
C VAL A 392 -9.03 -2.88 -21.99
N PRO A 393 -7.75 -2.57 -22.28
CA PRO A 393 -7.43 -1.55 -23.25
C PRO A 393 -8.05 -2.00 -24.58
N ARG A 394 -8.95 -1.19 -25.15
CA ARG A 394 -9.33 -1.35 -26.55
C ARG A 394 -8.06 -1.14 -27.37
N VAL A 395 -7.45 -2.23 -27.82
CA VAL A 395 -6.40 -2.19 -28.82
C VAL A 395 -7.10 -1.74 -30.11
N ASP A 396 -6.83 -0.51 -30.53
CA ASP A 396 -7.19 -0.02 -31.85
C ASP A 396 -6.51 -0.91 -32.90
N THR A 397 -7.29 -1.84 -33.44
CA THR A 397 -6.88 -2.67 -34.57
C THR A 397 -7.00 -1.81 -35.83
N PHE A 398 -5.85 -1.28 -36.26
CA PHE A 398 -5.65 -0.72 -37.59
C PHE A 398 -6.01 -1.77 -38.65
N ASN A 399 -7.23 -1.73 -39.17
CA ASN A 399 -7.62 -2.52 -40.33
C ASN A 399 -7.07 -1.84 -41.60
N ARG A 400 -5.91 -2.32 -42.08
CA ARG A 400 -5.54 -2.23 -43.49
C ARG A 400 -6.57 -3.01 -44.30
N THR A 401 -7.43 -2.33 -45.06
CA THR A 401 -8.27 -2.98 -46.06
C THR A 401 -7.66 -2.83 -47.44
N THR A 402 -7.38 -3.98 -48.02
CA THR A 402 -6.88 -4.28 -49.34
C THR A 402 -7.93 -4.01 -50.43
N ASN A 403 -7.45 -3.54 -51.57
CA ASN A 403 -7.94 -3.71 -52.95
C ASN A 403 -9.46 -3.68 -53.21
N ARG A 404 -9.93 -2.53 -53.70
CA ARG A 404 -11.22 -2.37 -54.40
C ARG A 404 -11.00 -2.55 -55.91
N ALA A 405 -11.62 -3.56 -56.51
CA ALA A 405 -11.68 -3.73 -57.97
C ALA A 405 -12.65 -2.69 -58.61
N PRO A 406 -12.42 -2.25 -59.86
CA PRO A 406 -13.26 -1.25 -60.51
C PRO A 406 -14.53 -1.88 -61.13
N SER A 407 -15.64 -1.16 -61.07
CA SER A 407 -16.93 -1.54 -61.63
C SER A 407 -16.98 -1.31 -63.16
N PRO A 408 -17.71 -2.14 -63.94
CA PRO A 408 -17.87 -1.94 -65.38
C PRO A 408 -18.97 -0.90 -65.71
N PRO A 409 -18.97 -0.33 -66.94
CA PRO A 409 -19.84 0.79 -67.29
C PRO A 409 -21.27 0.35 -67.61
N ARG A 410 -22.24 1.21 -67.23
CA ARG A 410 -23.67 1.06 -67.54
C ARG A 410 -23.92 1.25 -69.03
N ALA A 411 -24.43 0.22 -69.69
CA ALA A 411 -25.15 0.33 -70.96
C ALA A 411 -26.63 0.61 -70.69
N GLY A 412 -27.19 1.60 -71.38
CA GLY A 412 -28.61 1.96 -71.30
C GLY A 412 -29.49 1.14 -72.25
N GLN A 413 -30.73 0.95 -71.83
CA GLN A 413 -31.94 0.59 -72.60
C GLN A 413 -33.11 1.09 -71.73
N LEU A 414 -33.89 2.12 -72.10
CA LEU A 414 -35.04 2.07 -73.04
C LEU A 414 -35.88 0.81 -72.86
N GLU A 415 -37.01 0.89 -72.15
CA GLU A 415 -38.35 1.10 -72.74
C GLU A 415 -39.49 0.97 -71.70
N LEU A 416 -40.51 1.83 -71.93
CA LEU A 416 -41.97 1.63 -71.85
C LEU A 416 -42.62 0.98 -70.62
N GLY A 417 -43.55 1.75 -70.04
CA GLY A 417 -44.56 1.37 -69.06
C GLY A 417 -45.22 2.61 -68.49
#